data_AF-A0A822HDW0-F1
#
_entry.id   AF-A0A822HDW0-F1
#
_cell.length_a   1.000
_cell.length_b   1.000
_cell.length_c   1.000
_cell.angle_alpha   90.00
_cell.angle_beta   90.00
_cell.angle_gamma   90.00
#
_symmetry.space_group_name_H-M   'P 1'
#
loop_
_entity.id
_entity.type
_entity.pdbx_description
1 polymer ?
#
loop_
_entity_poly.entity_id
_entity_poly.type
_entity_poly.pdbx_seq_one_letter_code
_entity_poly.pdbx_strand_id
1 'polypeptide(L)'
;AYCLDGDNIRYGLNKNLGFSDVDRIENIRRISEVSKLFADAGLMCIVAFISPFEEDRKNARQLHEVAGLPFIEVFVNTPMSVCEARDCKGLYRKARDGLIK
;
A
#
# COMPACT_ATOMS: atom_id res chain seq x y z
N ALA A 1 -6.50 -16.68 1.60
CA ALA A 1 -5.77 -15.44 1.25
C ALA A 1 -5.71 -14.54 2.48
N TYR A 2 -4.63 -13.79 2.67
CA TYR A 2 -4.49 -12.81 3.75
C TYR A 2 -4.39 -11.40 3.15
N CYS A 3 -5.09 -10.42 3.74
CA CYS A 3 -5.10 -9.04 3.25
C CYS A 3 -4.18 -8.19 4.13
N LEU A 4 -3.21 -7.53 3.52
CA LEU A 4 -2.42 -6.45 4.13
C LEU A 4 -3.02 -5.13 3.68
N ASP A 5 -3.45 -4.30 4.63
CA ASP A 5 -4.04 -3.00 4.36
C ASP A 5 -3.58 -1.93 5.37
N GLY A 6 -4.05 -0.70 5.17
CA GLY A 6 -3.74 0.40 6.07
C GLY A 6 -4.17 0.14 7.52
N ASP A 7 -5.24 -0.64 7.73
CA ASP A 7 -5.88 -0.80 9.03
C ASP A 7 -5.21 -1.90 9.88
N ASN A 8 -4.48 -2.86 9.28
CA ASN A 8 -3.68 -3.83 10.03
C ASN A 8 -2.17 -3.50 10.06
N ILE A 9 -1.64 -2.85 9.02
CA ILE A 9 -0.20 -2.51 8.98
C ILE A 9 0.09 -1.20 9.71
N ARG A 10 -0.70 -0.13 9.53
CA ARG A 10 -0.37 1.19 10.12
C ARG A 10 -0.65 1.29 11.61
N TYR A 11 -1.42 0.36 12.20
CA TYR A 11 -1.64 0.34 13.65
C TYR A 11 -0.62 -0.55 14.39
N GLY A 12 0.10 -1.41 13.66
CA GLY A 12 1.11 -2.31 14.20
C GLY A 12 2.49 -2.02 13.64
N LEU A 13 2.87 -2.78 12.60
CA LEU A 13 4.22 -2.77 12.02
C LEU A 13 4.72 -1.38 11.60
N ASN A 14 3.83 -0.56 11.05
CA ASN A 14 4.16 0.76 10.50
C ASN A 14 3.57 1.91 11.33
N LYS A 15 3.23 1.67 12.60
CA LYS A 15 2.67 2.72 13.48
C LYS A 15 3.60 3.91 13.73
N ASN A 16 4.90 3.73 13.49
CA ASN A 16 5.89 4.78 13.63
C ASN A 16 6.11 5.60 12.36
N LEU A 17 5.44 5.28 11.25
CA LEU A 17 5.61 5.97 9.97
C LEU A 17 4.47 6.97 9.76
N GLY A 18 4.84 8.19 9.38
CA GLY A 18 3.90 9.25 9.03
C GLY A 18 3.38 9.13 7.59
N PHE A 19 3.18 10.30 6.98
CA PHE A 19 2.68 10.46 5.60
C PHE A 19 3.66 11.25 4.71
N SER A 20 4.88 11.50 5.19
CA SER A 20 5.95 12.06 4.37
C SER A 20 6.33 11.11 3.23
N ASP A 21 6.97 11.62 2.18
CA ASP A 21 7.40 10.76 1.04
C ASP A 21 8.35 9.66 1.51
N VAL A 22 9.30 9.98 2.40
CA VAL A 22 10.23 9.01 2.99
C VAL A 22 9.49 7.93 3.78
N ASP A 23 8.50 8.31 4.59
CA ASP A 23 7.68 7.36 5.34
C ASP A 23 6.82 6.48 4.43
N ARG A 24 6.35 7.03 3.30
CA ARG A 24 5.56 6.27 2.30
C ARG A 24 6.42 5.22 1.61
N ILE A 25 7.63 5.59 1.20
CA ILE A 25 8.60 4.67 0.61
C ILE A 25 8.93 3.55 1.59
N GLU A 26 9.26 3.88 2.84
CA GLU A 26 9.56 2.88 3.87
C GLU A 26 8.35 1.99 4.19
N ASN A 27 7.14 2.57 4.19
CA ASN A 27 5.90 1.82 4.38
C ASN A 27 5.74 0.75 3.29
N ILE A 28 5.88 1.11 2.02
CA ILE A 28 5.76 0.17 0.90
C ILE A 28 6.90 -0.86 0.91
N ARG A 29 8.14 -0.44 1.22
CA ARG A 29 9.29 -1.37 1.37
C ARG A 29 8.99 -2.45 2.39
N ARG A 30 8.53 -2.09 3.60
CA ARG A 30 8.17 -3.05 4.66
C ARG A 30 7.04 -3.98 4.25
N ILE A 31 5.99 -3.44 3.63
CA ILE A 31 4.84 -4.24 3.16
C ILE A 31 5.29 -5.25 2.11
N SER A 32 6.20 -4.87 1.21
CA SER A 32 6.74 -5.75 0.17
C SER A 32 7.52 -6.93 0.75
N GLU A 33 8.32 -6.70 1.78
CA GLU A 33 9.03 -7.78 2.49
C GLU A 33 8.06 -8.70 3.23
N VAL A 34 7.04 -8.15 3.88
CA VAL A 34 6.03 -8.95 4.57
C VAL A 34 5.23 -9.76 3.55
N SER A 35 4.76 -9.17 2.45
CA SER A 35 4.00 -9.90 1.44
C SER A 35 4.80 -11.04 0.82
N LYS A 36 6.11 -10.86 0.65
CA LYS A 36 7.04 -11.92 0.24
C LYS A 36 7.06 -13.07 1.24
N LEU A 37 7.16 -12.80 2.55
CA LEU A 37 7.11 -13.84 3.59
C LEU A 37 5.78 -14.60 3.59
N PHE A 38 4.65 -13.91 3.38
CA PHE A 38 3.35 -14.57 3.26
C PHE A 38 3.29 -15.47 2.01
N ALA A 39 3.77 -14.99 0.87
CA ALA A 39 3.81 -15.76 -0.36
C ALA A 39 4.76 -16.97 -0.27
N ASP A 40 5.92 -16.81 0.35
CA ASP A 40 6.88 -17.89 0.64
C ASP A 40 6.28 -18.97 1.56
N ALA A 41 5.45 -18.55 2.53
CA ALA A 41 4.67 -19.46 3.37
C ALA A 41 3.50 -20.16 2.65
N GLY A 42 3.37 -19.99 1.32
CA GLY A 42 2.32 -20.60 0.51
C GLY A 42 0.96 -19.90 0.56
N LEU A 43 0.89 -18.69 1.14
CA LEU A 43 -0.35 -17.91 1.23
C LEU A 43 -0.49 -16.96 0.05
N MET A 44 -1.70 -16.88 -0.50
CA MET A 44 -2.06 -15.77 -1.38
C MET A 44 -2.18 -14.48 -0.55
N CYS A 45 -1.23 -13.56 -0.73
CA CYS A 45 -1.21 -12.26 -0.07
C CYS A 45 -1.82 -11.18 -0.97
N ILE A 46 -2.80 -10.45 -0.45
CA ILE A 46 -3.46 -9.32 -1.13
C ILE A 46 -2.98 -8.04 -0.44
N VAL A 47 -2.46 -7.10 -1.21
CA VAL A 47 -1.85 -5.86 -0.70
C VAL A 47 -2.63 -4.66 -1.22
N ALA A 48 -3.34 -3.96 -0.33
CA ALA A 48 -4.27 -2.88 -0.70
C ALA A 48 -3.81 -1.52 -0.16
N PHE A 49 -2.72 -0.99 -0.72
CA PHE A 49 -2.15 0.31 -0.34
C PHE A 49 -2.10 1.28 -1.52
N ILE A 50 -2.15 2.57 -1.21
CA ILE A 50 -1.79 3.62 -2.17
C ILE A 50 -0.27 3.57 -2.33
N SER A 51 0.20 3.11 -3.50
CA SER A 51 1.61 3.03 -3.89
C SER A 51 1.90 4.01 -5.03
N PRO A 52 2.05 5.32 -4.74
CA PRO A 52 2.05 6.37 -5.77
C PRO A 52 3.31 6.34 -6.64
N PHE A 53 4.45 5.96 -6.07
CA PHE A 53 5.73 5.95 -6.76
C PHE A 53 5.91 4.65 -7.54
N GLU A 54 6.25 4.76 -8.82
CA GLU A 54 6.48 3.62 -9.70
C GLU A 54 7.69 2.78 -9.27
N GLU A 55 8.72 3.43 -8.76
CA GLU A 55 9.93 2.77 -8.27
C GLU A 55 9.63 1.82 -7.10
N ASP A 56 8.77 2.20 -6.16
CA ASP A 56 8.35 1.34 -5.07
C ASP A 56 7.62 0.07 -5.58
N ARG A 57 6.76 0.23 -6.61
CA ARG A 57 6.04 -0.90 -7.22
C ARG A 57 7.00 -1.83 -7.97
N LYS A 58 7.99 -1.27 -8.67
CA LYS A 58 9.06 -2.05 -9.32
C LYS A 58 9.90 -2.81 -8.31
N ASN A 59 10.29 -2.18 -7.21
CA ASN A 59 11.06 -2.81 -6.15
C ASN A 59 10.27 -3.96 -5.49
N ALA A 60 8.97 -3.75 -5.22
CA ALA A 60 8.10 -4.80 -4.71
C ALA A 60 8.02 -6.01 -5.65
N ARG A 61 7.86 -5.76 -6.95
CA ARG A 61 7.86 -6.79 -8.00
C ARG A 61 9.19 -7.55 -8.03
N GLN A 62 10.30 -6.82 -8.16
CA GLN A 62 11.64 -7.40 -8.23
C GLN A 62 11.94 -8.29 -7.02
N LEU A 63 11.53 -7.86 -5.82
CA LEU A 63 11.72 -8.63 -4.59
C LEU A 63 11.04 -10.01 -4.64
N HIS A 64 9.82 -10.09 -5.19
CA HIS A 64 9.10 -11.36 -5.34
C HIS A 64 9.70 -12.19 -6.47
N GLU A 65 10.06 -11.57 -7.59
CA GLU A 65 10.68 -12.25 -8.73
C GLU A 65 12.00 -12.91 -8.35
N VAL A 66 12.88 -12.23 -7.59
CA VAL A 66 14.13 -12.82 -7.07
C VAL A 66 13.87 -14.01 -6.15
N ALA A 67 12.78 -13.97 -5.38
CA ALA A 67 12.37 -15.08 -4.52
C ALA A 67 11.67 -16.23 -5.29
N GLY A 68 11.48 -16.10 -6.61
CA GLY A 68 10.73 -17.08 -7.41
C GLY A 68 9.23 -17.08 -7.12
N LEU A 69 8.69 -15.99 -6.55
CA LEU A 69 7.30 -15.86 -6.14
C LEU A 69 6.50 -15.07 -7.19
N PRO A 70 5.29 -15.54 -7.58
CA PRO A 70 4.42 -14.80 -8.47
C PRO A 70 4.02 -13.44 -7.89
N PHE A 71 4.06 -12.40 -8.73
CA PHE A 71 3.64 -11.05 -8.37
C PHE A 71 2.70 -10.47 -9.43
N ILE A 72 1.54 -9.99 -8.99
CA ILE A 72 0.53 -9.39 -9.86
C ILE A 72 0.24 -7.97 -9.38
N GLU A 73 0.41 -7.01 -10.28
CA GLU A 73 0.07 -5.61 -10.04
C GLU A 73 -1.31 -5.32 -10.63
N VAL A 74 -2.21 -4.80 -9.80
CA VAL A 74 -3.57 -4.46 -10.19
C VAL A 74 -3.76 -2.96 -10.08
N PHE A 75 -3.89 -2.28 -11.23
CA PHE A 75 -4.13 -0.84 -11.24
C PHE A 75 -5.63 -0.53 -11.11
N VAL A 76 -6.04 -0.10 -9.91
CA VAL A 76 -7.40 0.38 -9.64
C VAL A 76 -7.55 1.81 -10.17
N ASN A 77 -7.84 1.94 -11.46
CA ASN A 77 -7.91 3.23 -12.16
C ASN A 77 -9.29 3.90 -12.06
N THR A 78 -9.69 4.28 -10.85
CA THR A 78 -10.91 5.07 -10.64
C THR A 78 -10.59 6.56 -10.75
N PRO A 79 -11.38 7.36 -11.51
CA PRO A 79 -11.16 8.80 -11.61
C PRO A 79 -11.21 9.49 -10.23
N MET A 80 -10.34 10.49 -10.04
CA MET A 80 -10.25 11.26 -8.79
C MET A 80 -11.61 11.84 -8.36
N SER A 81 -12.39 12.38 -9.31
CA SER A 81 -13.72 12.93 -9.03
C SER A 81 -14.70 11.90 -8.46
N VAL A 82 -14.60 10.64 -8.89
CA VAL A 82 -15.43 9.53 -8.37
C VAL A 82 -14.95 9.11 -6.98
N CYS A 83 -13.63 9.04 -6.75
CA CYS A 83 -13.07 8.77 -5.43
C CYS A 83 -13.45 9.85 -4.41
N GLU A 84 -13.34 11.13 -4.80
CA GLU A 84 -13.70 12.29 -3.99
C GLU A 84 -15.21 12.38 -3.74
N ALA A 85 -16.05 12.03 -4.72
CA ALA A 85 -17.50 11.96 -4.51
C ALA A 85 -17.91 10.84 -3.55
N ARG A 86 -17.17 9.72 -3.52
CA ARG A 86 -17.45 8.59 -2.62
C ARG A 86 -16.98 8.85 -1.19
N ASP A 87 -15.82 9.48 -1.03
CA ASP A 87 -15.16 9.86 0.24
C ASP A 87 -15.52 9.00 1.47
N CYS A 88 -15.35 7.68 1.36
CA CYS A 88 -15.88 6.73 2.36
C CYS A 88 -15.37 6.95 3.79
N LYS A 89 -14.22 7.61 3.94
CA LYS A 89 -13.58 7.91 5.23
C LYS A 89 -13.57 9.41 5.57
N GLY A 90 -14.19 10.27 4.76
CA GLY A 90 -14.19 11.72 4.95
C GLY A 90 -12.81 12.37 4.80
N LEU A 91 -11.85 11.67 4.17
CA LEU A 91 -10.47 12.10 4.06
C LEU A 91 -10.30 13.16 2.97
N TYR A 92 -11.03 13.05 1.86
CA TYR A 92 -10.97 14.07 0.81
C TYR A 92 -11.50 15.40 1.32
N ARG A 93 -12.64 15.39 2.02
CA ARG A 93 -13.17 16.59 2.67
C ARG A 93 -12.17 17.22 3.63
N LYS A 94 -11.58 16.44 4.54
CA LYS A 94 -10.55 16.94 5.47
C LYS A 94 -9.32 17.52 4.77
N ALA A 95 -8.90 16.94 3.65
CA ALA A 95 -7.79 17.46 2.86
C ALA A 95 -8.15 18.79 2.19
N ARG A 96 -9.37 18.93 1.64
CA ARG A 96 -9.87 20.21 1.08
C ARG A 96 -9.99 21.31 2.13
N ASP A 97 -10.39 20.93 3.34
CA ASP A 97 -10.50 21.84 4.49
C ASP A 97 -9.12 22.17 5.12
N GLY A 98 -8.02 21.60 4.61
CA GLY A 98 -6.66 21.83 5.11
C GLY A 98 -6.37 21.20 6.47
N LEU A 99 -7.22 20.30 6.95
CA LEU A 99 -7.11 19.62 8.24
C LEU A 99 -6.06 18.50 8.25
N ILE A 100 -5.73 17.98 7.06
CA ILE A 100 -4.68 16.99 6.84
C ILE A 100 -3.82 17.42 5.65
N LYS A 101 -2.50 17.23 5.76
CA LYS A 101 -1.50 17.49 4.72
C LYS A 101 -0.85 16.18 4.29
#